data_AF-A0A428TIR9-F1
#
_entry.id   AF-A0A428TIR9-F1
#
_cell.length_a   1.000
_cell.length_b   1.000
_cell.length_c   1.000
_cell.angle_alpha   90.00
_cell.angle_beta   90.00
_cell.angle_gamma   90.00
#
_symmetry.space_group_name_H-M   'P 1'
#
loop_
_entity.id
_entity.type
_entity.pdbx_description
1 polymer ?
#
loop_
_entity_poly.entity_id
_entity_poly.type
_entity_poly.pdbx_seq_one_letter_code
_entity_poly.pdbx_strand_id
1 'polypeptide(L)'
;MSTTMKTNNEDAKWHLAEVVSPRIPNPVSVYVARNIPYISNPNRFQNVTIYTPHSLTSSVNTEEVITALPSIASSSKRPRWLVHIHGGAWRDPHLDSSSIEAAVAHAFASDNPDAPLSAIISINYTLSPFPTHPTLPYDPKKGDELDASRSARHPGHIKDVLQAFTLLRSLGLKDDSYLLSGHSAGACLAFQASLFDAQHWGPEFEGIPPPPRPAAVLGLNGLYDIPDLVSGLGDSHQHLRDVYEILLVQAFGEDQAAWPAASPARSASSRSLSLLRTTVHLRRALNMSN
;
A
#
# COMPACT_ATOMS: atom_id res chain seq x y z
N MET A 1 7.90 0.84 29.78
CA MET A 1 8.78 -0.18 29.16
C MET A 1 8.47 -0.18 27.68
N SER A 2 9.09 0.75 26.95
CA SER A 2 9.00 0.85 25.51
C SER A 2 9.74 -0.34 24.92
N THR A 3 9.00 -1.26 24.32
CA THR A 3 9.58 -2.37 23.56
C THR A 3 9.98 -1.78 22.21
N THR A 4 11.17 -1.18 22.14
CA THR A 4 11.83 -0.93 20.86
C THR A 4 12.07 -2.31 20.23
N MET A 5 11.12 -2.79 19.44
CA MET A 5 11.36 -3.93 18.58
C MET A 5 12.48 -3.50 17.64
N LYS A 6 13.70 -3.98 17.90
CA LYS A 6 14.72 -4.09 16.88
C LYS A 6 14.04 -4.84 15.74
N THR A 7 13.90 -4.21 14.58
CA THR A 7 13.58 -4.92 13.35
C THR A 7 14.61 -6.03 13.22
N ASN A 8 14.20 -7.27 13.50
CA ASN A 8 15.07 -8.43 13.37
C ASN A 8 15.38 -8.53 11.88
N ASN A 9 16.65 -8.38 11.54
CA ASN A 9 17.11 -8.46 10.15
C ASN A 9 16.81 -9.82 9.51
N GLU A 10 16.40 -10.81 10.31
CA GLU A 10 15.86 -12.10 9.88
C GLU A 10 14.57 -11.96 9.05
N ASP A 11 13.63 -11.08 9.42
CA ASP A 11 12.35 -10.98 8.69
C ASP A 11 12.54 -10.45 7.26
N ALA A 12 13.58 -9.63 7.05
CA ALA A 12 13.94 -9.05 5.75
C ALA A 12 14.64 -10.05 4.80
N LYS A 13 14.91 -11.27 5.27
CA LYS A 13 15.38 -12.39 4.44
C LYS A 13 14.21 -13.16 3.85
N TRP A 14 14.49 -14.01 2.88
CA TRP A 14 13.48 -14.90 2.32
C TRP A 14 13.16 -16.06 3.24
N HIS A 15 11.88 -16.33 3.43
CA HIS A 15 11.37 -17.50 4.16
C HIS A 15 10.37 -18.26 3.31
N LEU A 16 10.36 -19.59 3.43
CA LEU A 16 9.25 -20.38 2.92
C LEU A 16 8.05 -20.17 3.84
N ALA A 17 6.89 -19.84 3.28
CA ALA A 17 5.65 -19.72 4.01
C ALA A 17 4.48 -20.25 3.19
N GLU A 18 3.33 -20.40 3.86
CA GLU A 18 2.07 -20.69 3.21
C GLU A 18 1.14 -19.49 3.32
N VAL A 19 0.47 -19.17 2.22
CA VAL A 19 -0.60 -18.16 2.18
C VAL A 19 -1.93 -18.84 1.89
N VAL A 20 -3.01 -18.28 2.44
CA VAL A 20 -4.35 -18.88 2.36
C VAL A 20 -5.34 -17.93 1.70
N SER A 21 -6.34 -18.51 1.05
CA SER A 21 -7.51 -17.79 0.54
C SER A 21 -8.77 -18.58 0.90
N PRO A 22 -9.86 -17.92 1.33
CA PRO A 22 -11.15 -18.58 1.55
C PRO A 22 -11.73 -19.27 0.29
N ARG A 23 -11.16 -19.00 -0.89
CA ARG A 23 -11.59 -19.53 -2.19
C ARG A 23 -10.64 -20.58 -2.77
N ILE A 24 -9.55 -20.92 -2.08
CA ILE A 24 -8.61 -21.97 -2.47
C ILE A 24 -8.63 -23.03 -1.37
N PRO A 25 -8.82 -24.32 -1.71
CA PRO A 25 -9.00 -25.37 -0.71
C PRO A 25 -7.73 -25.68 0.08
N ASN A 26 -6.55 -25.55 -0.54
CA ASN A 26 -5.26 -25.85 0.07
C ASN A 26 -4.42 -24.58 0.23
N PRO A 27 -3.61 -24.45 1.29
CA PRO A 27 -2.60 -23.40 1.38
C PRO A 27 -1.65 -23.42 0.17
N VAL A 28 -1.17 -22.24 -0.22
CA VAL A 28 -0.25 -22.07 -1.35
C VAL A 28 1.13 -21.71 -0.81
N SER A 29 2.14 -22.53 -1.13
CA SER A 29 3.52 -22.26 -0.74
C SER A 29 4.12 -21.12 -1.55
N VAL A 30 4.80 -20.21 -0.86
CA VAL A 30 5.48 -19.05 -1.46
C VAL A 30 6.79 -18.78 -0.72
N TYR A 31 7.73 -18.11 -1.37
CA TYR A 31 8.78 -17.42 -0.64
C TYR A 31 8.35 -16.00 -0.33
N VAL A 32 8.69 -15.55 0.86
CA VAL A 32 8.28 -14.25 1.35
C VAL A 32 9.34 -13.65 2.26
N ALA A 33 9.60 -12.37 2.08
CA ALA A 33 10.37 -11.56 3.00
C ALA A 33 9.47 -10.45 3.54
N ARG A 34 9.41 -10.33 4.86
CA ARG A 34 8.52 -9.42 5.59
C ARG A 34 9.31 -8.28 6.20
N ASN A 35 8.61 -7.23 6.60
CA ASN A 35 9.18 -6.18 7.44
C ASN A 35 10.44 -5.54 6.84
N ILE A 36 10.59 -5.52 5.50
CA ILE A 36 11.76 -4.92 4.83
C ILE A 36 11.66 -3.41 5.00
N PRO A 37 12.56 -2.77 5.75
CA PRO A 37 12.42 -1.36 6.07
C PRO A 37 12.83 -0.49 4.88
N TYR A 38 12.04 0.55 4.57
CA TYR A 38 12.35 1.49 3.50
C TYR A 38 13.00 2.80 3.98
N ILE A 39 13.22 2.92 5.30
CA ILE A 39 14.03 3.98 5.93
C ILE A 39 14.93 3.40 7.04
N SER A 40 15.93 4.15 7.49
CA SER A 40 16.93 3.68 8.46
C SER A 40 16.39 3.45 9.88
N ASN A 41 15.38 4.23 10.31
CA ASN A 41 14.76 4.12 11.64
C ASN A 41 13.24 3.97 11.48
N PRO A 42 12.79 2.82 10.96
CA PRO A 42 11.38 2.61 10.64
C PRO A 42 10.56 2.46 11.93
N ASN A 43 9.34 2.99 11.94
CA ASN A 43 8.31 2.51 12.83
C ASN A 43 7.74 1.17 12.32
N ARG A 44 6.83 0.56 13.09
CA ARG A 44 6.25 -0.77 12.79
C ARG A 44 5.55 -0.88 11.43
N PHE A 45 5.04 0.20 10.84
CA PHE A 45 4.40 0.19 9.52
C PHE A 45 5.28 0.81 8.43
N GLN A 46 6.56 1.11 8.70
CA GLN A 46 7.47 1.64 7.68
C GLN A 46 8.29 0.54 7.01
N ASN A 47 7.58 -0.39 6.37
CA ASN A 47 8.17 -1.53 5.69
C ASN A 47 7.37 -1.99 4.47
N VAL A 48 7.97 -2.89 3.69
CA VAL A 48 7.31 -3.64 2.63
C VAL A 48 7.42 -5.14 2.88
N THR A 49 6.47 -5.89 2.33
CA THR A 49 6.51 -7.35 2.24
C THR A 49 6.57 -7.76 0.78
N ILE A 50 7.42 -8.73 0.43
CA ILE A 50 7.60 -9.21 -0.95
C ILE A 50 7.32 -10.70 -0.98
N TYR A 51 6.40 -11.12 -1.85
CA TYR A 51 6.03 -12.50 -2.12
C TYR A 51 6.48 -12.91 -3.52
N THR A 52 7.02 -14.12 -3.67
CA THR A 52 7.39 -14.71 -4.96
C THR A 52 6.93 -16.17 -5.01
N PRO A 53 6.53 -16.71 -6.19
CA PRO A 53 6.04 -18.08 -6.28
C PRO A 53 7.12 -19.08 -5.86
N HIS A 54 6.70 -20.20 -5.27
CA HIS A 54 7.60 -21.26 -4.84
C HIS A 54 8.43 -21.82 -6.00
N SER A 55 7.87 -21.87 -7.22
CA SER A 55 8.57 -22.34 -8.43
C SER A 55 9.88 -21.60 -8.75
N LEU A 56 10.14 -20.43 -8.13
CA LEU A 56 11.40 -19.70 -8.26
C LEU A 56 12.49 -20.09 -7.24
N THR A 57 12.38 -21.27 -6.62
CA THR A 57 13.33 -21.83 -5.63
C THR A 57 14.80 -21.61 -5.98
N SER A 58 15.19 -21.80 -7.25
CA SER A 58 16.59 -21.73 -7.70
C SER A 58 17.20 -20.33 -7.64
N SER A 59 16.36 -19.29 -7.53
CA SER A 59 16.75 -17.88 -7.52
C SER A 59 16.67 -17.23 -6.13
N VAL A 60 16.24 -17.99 -5.12
CA VAL A 60 15.97 -17.47 -3.76
C VAL A 60 16.93 -18.13 -2.77
N ASN A 61 17.80 -17.33 -2.16
CA ASN A 61 18.60 -17.76 -1.01
C ASN A 61 17.92 -17.27 0.28
N THR A 62 17.49 -18.21 1.13
CA THR A 62 16.78 -17.92 2.39
C THR A 62 17.66 -17.30 3.48
N GLU A 63 18.99 -17.41 3.34
CA GLU A 63 19.93 -16.83 4.31
C GLU A 63 20.34 -15.39 3.98
N GLU A 64 19.98 -14.89 2.79
CA GLU A 64 20.38 -13.58 2.30
C GLU A 64 19.25 -12.55 2.42
N VAL A 65 19.66 -11.31 2.76
CA VAL A 65 18.78 -10.15 2.70
C VAL A 65 18.51 -9.82 1.24
N ILE A 66 17.29 -9.36 0.94
CA ILE A 66 16.93 -8.95 -0.42
C ILE A 66 17.82 -7.82 -0.92
N THR A 67 18.45 -8.07 -2.06
CA THR A 67 19.29 -7.10 -2.78
C THR A 67 18.72 -6.73 -4.15
N ALA A 68 17.77 -7.51 -4.68
CA ALA A 68 17.07 -7.25 -5.92
C ALA A 68 15.67 -7.88 -5.92
N LEU A 69 14.74 -7.30 -6.69
CA LEU A 69 13.42 -7.88 -6.91
C LEU A 69 13.52 -9.19 -7.70
N PRO A 70 12.73 -10.23 -7.33
CA PRO A 70 12.69 -11.50 -8.07
C PRO A 70 12.30 -11.29 -9.54
N SER A 71 13.00 -11.96 -10.44
CA SER A 71 12.76 -11.84 -11.88
C SER A 71 12.77 -13.22 -12.55
N ILE A 72 11.69 -13.55 -13.24
CA ILE A 72 11.59 -14.71 -14.11
C ILE A 72 12.18 -14.34 -15.47
N ALA A 73 13.21 -15.06 -15.92
CA ALA A 73 13.76 -14.91 -17.27
C ALA A 73 12.65 -15.08 -18.32
N SER A 74 12.31 -14.01 -19.04
CA SER A 74 11.25 -14.01 -20.05
C SER A 74 11.50 -12.94 -21.09
N SER A 75 11.16 -13.24 -22.34
CA SER A 75 11.14 -12.27 -23.45
C SER A 75 9.90 -11.35 -23.44
N SER A 76 8.96 -11.59 -22.52
CA SER A 76 7.71 -10.83 -22.40
C SER A 76 7.98 -9.39 -21.96
N LYS A 77 7.39 -8.43 -22.68
CA LYS A 77 7.39 -7.01 -22.30
C LYS A 77 6.28 -6.64 -21.30
N ARG A 78 5.57 -7.62 -20.75
CA ARG A 78 4.46 -7.37 -19.81
C ARG A 78 5.01 -7.01 -18.42
N PRO A 79 4.30 -6.18 -17.65
CA PRO A 79 4.67 -5.92 -16.25
C PRO A 79 4.69 -7.25 -15.48
N ARG A 80 5.76 -7.48 -14.73
CA ARG A 80 6.00 -8.73 -14.00
C ARG A 80 5.81 -8.59 -12.49
N TRP A 81 5.67 -7.37 -11.99
CA TRP A 81 5.45 -7.12 -10.58
C TRP A 81 4.09 -6.49 -10.35
N LEU A 82 3.46 -6.83 -9.23
CA LEU A 82 2.35 -6.08 -8.68
C LEU A 82 2.83 -5.40 -7.42
N VAL A 83 2.72 -4.07 -7.36
CA VAL A 83 2.89 -3.30 -6.13
C VAL A 83 1.51 -2.97 -5.60
N HIS A 84 1.25 -3.27 -4.32
CA HIS A 84 -0.03 -3.09 -3.66
C HIS A 84 0.09 -2.17 -2.45
N ILE A 85 -0.91 -1.31 -2.26
CA ILE A 85 -1.05 -0.47 -1.06
C ILE A 85 -2.39 -0.82 -0.40
N HIS A 86 -2.33 -1.29 0.85
CA HIS A 86 -3.51 -1.75 1.58
C HIS A 86 -4.47 -0.58 1.94
N GLY A 87 -5.69 -0.95 2.34
CA GLY A 87 -6.73 0.00 2.76
C GLY A 87 -6.72 0.28 4.26
N GLY A 88 -7.91 0.38 4.86
CA GLY A 88 -8.05 0.59 6.31
C GLY A 88 -8.24 2.04 6.72
N ALA A 89 -8.81 2.86 5.84
CA ALA A 89 -9.12 4.28 6.11
C ALA A 89 -7.93 5.04 6.74
N TRP A 90 -6.71 4.71 6.29
CA TRP A 90 -5.44 5.22 6.79
C TRP A 90 -5.11 4.92 8.27
N ARG A 91 -5.95 4.20 9.00
CA ARG A 91 -5.92 4.22 10.48
C ARG A 91 -6.07 2.85 11.16
N ASP A 92 -6.52 1.84 10.41
CA ASP A 92 -6.82 0.50 10.92
C ASP A 92 -5.55 -0.36 11.06
N PRO A 93 -5.12 -0.72 12.28
CA PRO A 93 -3.92 -1.52 12.50
C PRO A 93 -4.08 -3.00 12.16
N HIS A 94 -5.29 -3.50 11.89
CA HIS A 94 -5.50 -4.88 11.44
C HIS A 94 -5.35 -5.05 9.93
N LEU A 95 -5.33 -3.94 9.18
CA LEU A 95 -5.03 -3.98 7.75
C LEU A 95 -3.59 -3.51 7.53
N ASP A 96 -2.77 -4.45 7.09
CA ASP A 96 -1.34 -4.28 6.85
C ASP A 96 -0.92 -4.95 5.53
N SER A 97 0.39 -5.01 5.27
CA SER A 97 0.95 -5.60 4.05
C SER A 97 0.60 -7.08 3.86
N SER A 98 0.25 -7.82 4.91
CA SER A 98 -0.20 -9.22 4.81
C SER A 98 -1.66 -9.36 4.36
N SER A 99 -2.44 -8.27 4.37
CA SER A 99 -3.86 -8.28 3.95
C SER A 99 -4.06 -8.65 2.46
N ILE A 100 -2.97 -8.67 1.67
CA ILE A 100 -2.98 -9.09 0.27
C ILE A 100 -2.84 -10.62 0.09
N GLU A 101 -2.56 -11.39 1.15
CA GLU A 101 -2.16 -12.81 1.05
C GLU A 101 -3.18 -13.70 0.32
N ALA A 102 -4.49 -13.40 0.43
CA ALA A 102 -5.49 -14.11 -0.37
C ALA A 102 -5.30 -13.91 -1.89
N ALA A 103 -4.92 -12.71 -2.32
CA ALA A 103 -4.59 -12.44 -3.72
C ALA A 103 -3.26 -13.08 -4.13
N VAL A 104 -2.28 -13.15 -3.21
CA VAL A 104 -1.02 -13.88 -3.41
C VAL A 104 -1.30 -15.36 -3.66
N ALA A 105 -2.15 -15.98 -2.82
CA ALA A 105 -2.56 -17.37 -3.00
C ALA A 105 -3.16 -17.59 -4.39
N HIS A 106 -4.06 -16.72 -4.85
CA HIS A 106 -4.62 -16.83 -6.20
C HIS A 106 -3.60 -16.63 -7.33
N ALA A 107 -2.68 -15.68 -7.17
CA ALA A 107 -1.67 -15.40 -8.18
C ALA A 107 -0.66 -16.54 -8.35
N PHE A 108 -0.35 -17.24 -7.24
CA PHE A 108 0.72 -18.25 -7.19
C PHE A 108 0.20 -19.68 -6.93
N ALA A 109 -1.11 -19.92 -6.99
CA ALA A 109 -1.70 -21.26 -6.78
C ALA A 109 -1.26 -22.29 -7.83
N SER A 110 -0.86 -21.85 -9.02
CA SER A 110 -0.35 -22.75 -10.07
C SER A 110 1.15 -22.60 -10.20
N ASP A 111 1.88 -23.70 -10.25
CA ASP A 111 3.31 -23.76 -10.63
C ASP A 111 3.54 -23.53 -12.13
N ASN A 112 2.70 -22.71 -12.77
CA ASN A 112 2.83 -22.41 -14.18
C ASN A 112 4.11 -21.59 -14.41
N PRO A 113 5.11 -22.11 -15.15
CA PRO A 113 6.33 -21.35 -15.46
C PRO A 113 6.04 -20.08 -16.29
N ASP A 114 4.89 -20.02 -16.96
CA ASP A 114 4.39 -18.83 -17.67
C ASP A 114 3.58 -17.89 -16.78
N ALA A 115 3.61 -18.07 -15.45
CA ALA A 115 2.91 -17.21 -14.51
C ALA A 115 3.26 -15.73 -14.79
N PRO A 116 2.24 -14.86 -14.91
CA PRO A 116 2.45 -13.50 -15.40
C PRO A 116 3.25 -12.66 -14.41
N LEU A 117 3.23 -12.99 -13.11
CA LEU A 117 3.89 -12.22 -12.06
C LEU A 117 5.11 -12.97 -11.49
N SER A 118 6.23 -12.27 -11.41
CA SER A 118 7.45 -12.70 -10.72
C SER A 118 7.38 -12.40 -9.22
N ALA A 119 6.68 -11.34 -8.81
CA ALA A 119 6.50 -11.01 -7.40
C ALA A 119 5.27 -10.12 -7.15
N ILE A 120 4.73 -10.21 -5.94
CA ILE A 120 3.77 -9.25 -5.38
C ILE A 120 4.45 -8.54 -4.22
N ILE A 121 4.50 -7.23 -4.28
CA ILE A 121 5.06 -6.34 -3.27
C ILE A 121 3.91 -5.61 -2.59
N SER A 122 3.86 -5.63 -1.26
CA SER A 122 2.82 -5.00 -0.46
C SER A 122 3.44 -3.97 0.47
N ILE A 123 3.02 -2.72 0.34
CA ILE A 123 3.57 -1.58 1.07
C ILE A 123 2.71 -1.30 2.29
N ASN A 124 3.34 -1.29 3.48
CA ASN A 124 2.79 -0.67 4.67
C ASN A 124 3.10 0.84 4.67
N TYR A 125 2.29 1.60 5.41
CA TYR A 125 2.52 3.02 5.66
C TYR A 125 2.07 3.38 7.09
N THR A 126 2.67 4.41 7.68
CA THR A 126 2.34 4.87 9.04
C THR A 126 0.87 5.24 9.12
N LEU A 127 0.18 4.79 10.15
CA LEU A 127 -1.26 4.98 10.29
C LEU A 127 -1.60 6.29 10.99
N SER A 128 -2.78 6.81 10.68
CA SER A 128 -3.42 7.88 11.44
C SER A 128 -3.86 7.40 12.82
N PRO A 129 -3.97 8.32 13.80
CA PRO A 129 -4.53 7.98 15.10
C PRO A 129 -5.96 7.42 15.00
N PHE A 130 -6.20 6.28 15.65
CA PHE A 130 -7.55 5.72 15.82
C PHE A 130 -7.79 5.22 17.26
N PRO A 131 -7.88 6.14 18.24
CA PRO A 131 -7.92 5.77 19.66
C PRO A 131 -9.15 4.92 20.02
N THR A 132 -10.25 5.15 19.31
CA THR A 132 -11.55 4.49 19.51
C THR A 132 -11.73 3.24 18.63
N HIS A 133 -10.64 2.57 18.25
CA HIS A 133 -10.74 1.33 17.48
C HIS A 133 -11.57 0.28 18.26
N PRO A 134 -12.59 -0.35 17.64
CA PRO A 134 -13.59 -1.13 18.37
C PRO A 134 -13.02 -2.35 19.10
N THR A 135 -12.02 -3.02 18.52
CA THR A 135 -11.41 -4.23 19.10
C THR A 135 -10.00 -4.03 19.65
N LEU A 136 -9.39 -2.86 19.41
CA LEU A 136 -8.01 -2.56 19.80
C LEU A 136 -7.88 -1.07 20.16
N PRO A 137 -8.69 -0.57 21.11
CA PRO A 137 -8.58 0.80 21.56
C PRO A 137 -7.17 1.02 22.12
N TYR A 138 -6.61 2.19 21.85
CA TYR A 138 -5.29 2.52 22.35
C TYR A 138 -5.19 4.00 22.68
N ASP A 139 -4.33 4.31 23.64
CA ASP A 139 -3.94 5.69 23.92
C ASP A 139 -2.79 6.06 22.98
N PRO A 140 -2.97 7.02 22.04
CA PRO A 140 -1.89 7.47 21.18
C PRO A 140 -0.76 8.13 21.95
N LYS A 141 -1.00 8.63 23.18
CA LYS A 141 -0.02 9.30 24.04
C LYS A 141 0.01 8.65 25.42
N LYS A 142 0.78 7.57 25.56
CA LYS A 142 0.95 6.90 26.86
C LYS A 142 1.98 7.67 27.70
N GLY A 143 1.53 8.69 28.43
CA GLY A 143 2.43 9.65 29.08
C GLY A 143 3.10 10.55 28.03
N ASP A 144 4.44 10.61 28.03
CA ASP A 144 5.21 11.39 27.04
C ASP A 144 5.52 10.59 25.75
N GLU A 145 5.20 9.29 25.69
CA GLU A 145 5.51 8.43 24.54
C GLU A 145 4.35 8.41 23.52
N LEU A 146 4.64 8.88 22.31
CA LEU A 146 3.75 8.80 21.14
C LEU A 146 4.00 7.49 20.38
N ASP A 147 2.95 6.74 20.02
CA ASP A 147 3.09 5.61 19.08
C ASP A 147 3.40 6.13 17.67
N ALA A 148 4.70 6.17 17.32
CA ALA A 148 5.17 6.64 16.03
C ALA A 148 4.50 5.92 14.85
N SER A 149 4.08 4.66 15.02
CA SER A 149 3.44 3.86 13.96
C SER A 149 1.97 4.22 13.71
N ARG A 150 1.35 4.99 14.62
CA ARG A 150 -0.07 5.39 14.57
C ARG A 150 -0.24 6.88 14.84
N SER A 151 0.65 7.69 14.26
CA SER A 151 0.72 9.14 14.48
C SER A 151 0.70 9.97 13.20
N ALA A 152 0.53 9.35 12.03
CA ALA A 152 0.58 10.07 10.77
C ALA A 152 -0.63 10.99 10.57
N ARG A 153 -0.38 12.09 9.86
CA ARG A 153 -1.39 12.88 9.16
C ARG A 153 -0.90 13.04 7.73
N HIS A 154 -1.81 13.13 6.77
CA HIS A 154 -1.48 13.43 5.39
C HIS A 154 -0.84 14.83 5.32
N PRO A 155 0.29 15.01 4.59
CA PRO A 155 0.85 14.11 3.57
C PRO A 155 1.85 13.04 4.07
N GLY A 156 1.98 12.80 5.38
CA GLY A 156 2.86 11.74 5.94
C GLY A 156 2.61 10.33 5.37
N HIS A 157 1.35 9.95 5.15
CA HIS A 157 1.01 8.66 4.53
C HIS A 157 1.61 8.50 3.11
N ILE A 158 1.54 9.55 2.27
CA ILE A 158 2.08 9.49 0.92
C ILE A 158 3.61 9.60 0.94
N LYS A 159 4.20 10.30 1.92
CA LYS A 159 5.65 10.32 2.15
C LYS A 159 6.21 8.91 2.34
N ASP A 160 5.56 8.12 3.18
CA ASP A 160 5.91 6.71 3.41
C ASP A 160 5.87 5.88 2.13
N VAL A 161 4.80 6.00 1.35
CA VAL A 161 4.67 5.31 0.06
C VAL A 161 5.78 5.72 -0.92
N LEU A 162 6.13 7.00 -1.01
CA LEU A 162 7.20 7.48 -1.89
C LEU A 162 8.59 7.00 -1.43
N GLN A 163 8.83 6.92 -0.13
CA GLN A 163 10.05 6.33 0.42
C GLN A 163 10.13 4.83 0.14
N ALA A 164 9.01 4.09 0.25
CA ALA A 164 8.92 2.70 -0.18
C ALA A 164 9.31 2.55 -1.67
N PHE A 165 8.83 3.42 -2.56
CA PHE A 165 9.25 3.40 -3.97
C PHE A 165 10.73 3.73 -4.19
N THR A 166 11.34 4.51 -3.30
CA THR A 166 12.79 4.75 -3.33
C THR A 166 13.57 3.46 -3.07
N LEU A 167 13.14 2.68 -2.06
CA LEU A 167 13.66 1.33 -1.83
C LEU A 167 13.39 0.41 -3.04
N LEU A 168 12.16 0.36 -3.55
CA LEU A 168 11.85 -0.56 -4.65
C LEU A 168 12.66 -0.23 -5.91
N ARG A 169 12.94 1.05 -6.17
CA ARG A 169 13.86 1.45 -7.25
C ARG A 169 15.28 0.94 -7.03
N SER A 170 15.82 1.01 -5.80
CA SER A 170 17.16 0.48 -5.52
C SER A 170 17.21 -1.04 -5.67
N LEU A 171 16.08 -1.73 -5.45
CA LEU A 171 15.91 -3.16 -5.71
C LEU A 171 15.63 -3.50 -7.19
N GLY A 172 15.59 -2.50 -8.08
CA GLY A 172 15.49 -2.70 -9.53
C GLY A 172 14.10 -2.52 -10.14
N LEU A 173 13.13 -1.95 -9.41
CA LEU A 173 11.84 -1.53 -9.96
C LEU A 173 12.05 -0.42 -11.00
N LYS A 174 11.49 -0.58 -12.20
CA LYS A 174 11.67 0.33 -13.35
C LYS A 174 10.33 0.80 -13.89
N ASP A 175 10.39 1.75 -14.81
CA ASP A 175 9.21 2.19 -15.56
C ASP A 175 8.60 1.00 -16.33
N ASP A 176 7.27 0.94 -16.35
CA ASP A 176 6.44 -0.09 -17.00
C ASP A 176 6.68 -1.55 -16.56
N SER A 177 7.57 -1.80 -15.60
CA SER A 177 7.86 -3.17 -15.14
C SER A 177 6.82 -3.73 -14.18
N TYR A 178 5.88 -2.89 -13.73
CA TYR A 178 4.93 -3.25 -12.68
C TYR A 178 3.54 -2.64 -12.88
N LEU A 179 2.55 -3.29 -12.27
CA LEU A 179 1.22 -2.75 -12.03
C LEU A 179 1.18 -2.17 -10.62
N LEU A 180 0.58 -0.99 -10.45
CA LEU A 180 0.31 -0.42 -9.13
C LEU A 180 -1.15 -0.66 -8.78
N SER A 181 -1.44 -1.18 -7.60
CA SER A 181 -2.79 -1.34 -7.11
C SER A 181 -2.95 -0.74 -5.72
N GLY A 182 -4.17 -0.35 -5.40
CA GLY A 182 -4.52 -0.01 -4.03
C GLY A 182 -5.99 -0.30 -3.76
N HIS A 183 -6.32 -0.59 -2.51
CA HIS A 183 -7.69 -0.82 -2.06
C HIS A 183 -8.16 0.31 -1.15
N SER A 184 -9.36 0.85 -1.37
CA SER A 184 -9.96 1.90 -0.53
C SER A 184 -9.00 3.11 -0.33
N ALA A 185 -8.59 3.40 0.91
CA ALA A 185 -7.57 4.40 1.24
C ALA A 185 -6.23 4.18 0.51
N GLY A 186 -5.80 2.93 0.33
CA GLY A 186 -4.61 2.59 -0.45
C GLY A 186 -4.76 2.89 -1.93
N ALA A 187 -5.99 2.83 -2.47
CA ALA A 187 -6.24 3.28 -3.83
C ALA A 187 -6.03 4.79 -3.95
N CYS A 188 -6.46 5.57 -2.95
CA CYS A 188 -6.17 7.00 -2.89
C CYS A 188 -4.65 7.26 -2.98
N LEU A 189 -3.87 6.59 -2.11
CA LEU A 189 -2.41 6.69 -2.07
C LEU A 189 -1.75 6.24 -3.38
N ALA A 190 -2.23 5.17 -4.01
CA ALA A 190 -1.72 4.67 -5.28
C ALA A 190 -1.86 5.70 -6.41
N PHE A 191 -3.04 6.33 -6.51
CA PHE A 191 -3.26 7.39 -7.49
C PHE A 191 -2.48 8.66 -7.12
N GLN A 192 -2.40 9.02 -5.84
CA GLN A 192 -1.60 10.16 -5.40
C GLN A 192 -0.13 10.01 -5.83
N ALA A 193 0.46 8.83 -5.59
CA ALA A 193 1.84 8.51 -5.95
C ALA A 193 2.09 8.55 -7.47
N SER A 194 1.05 8.32 -8.27
CA SER A 194 1.14 8.28 -9.73
C SER A 194 0.88 9.63 -10.40
N LEU A 195 -0.01 10.44 -9.82
CA LEU A 195 -0.52 11.66 -10.43
C LEU A 195 0.23 12.92 -9.99
N PHE A 196 0.69 12.98 -8.74
CA PHE A 196 1.34 14.18 -8.19
C PHE A 196 2.86 14.00 -8.14
N ASP A 197 3.59 15.04 -8.52
CA ASP A 197 5.03 15.10 -8.30
C ASP A 197 5.33 15.36 -6.82
N ALA A 198 6.53 14.98 -6.35
CA ALA A 198 6.90 15.08 -4.93
C ALA A 198 6.76 16.52 -4.39
N GLN A 199 7.06 17.53 -5.21
CA GLN A 199 6.95 18.95 -4.82
C GLN A 199 5.50 19.40 -4.51
N HIS A 200 4.48 18.67 -5.00
CA HIS A 200 3.08 18.94 -4.69
C HIS A 200 2.80 18.88 -3.18
N TRP A 201 3.56 18.06 -2.46
CA TRP A 201 3.31 17.77 -1.05
C TRP A 201 4.08 18.67 -0.08
N GLY A 202 4.86 19.62 -0.60
CA GLY A 202 5.62 20.58 0.23
C GLY A 202 7.14 20.34 0.26
N PRO A 203 7.89 21.25 0.89
CA PRO A 203 9.35 21.23 0.94
C PRO A 203 9.91 20.00 1.66
N GLU A 204 9.17 19.38 2.57
CA GLU A 204 9.60 18.18 3.29
C GLU A 204 9.69 16.90 2.42
N PHE A 205 9.31 17.01 1.15
CA PHE A 205 9.45 15.98 0.11
C PHE A 205 10.65 16.23 -0.81
N GLU A 206 11.40 17.32 -0.60
CA GLU A 206 12.62 17.59 -1.35
C GLU A 206 13.61 16.42 -1.25
N GLY A 207 14.15 16.00 -2.38
CA GLY A 207 15.07 14.86 -2.46
C GLY A 207 14.41 13.49 -2.50
N ILE A 208 13.09 13.37 -2.29
CA ILE A 208 12.37 12.10 -2.49
C ILE A 208 12.04 11.95 -3.98
N PRO A 209 12.61 10.96 -4.68
CA PRO A 209 12.32 10.79 -6.10
C PRO A 209 10.86 10.34 -6.32
N PRO A 210 10.22 10.71 -7.45
CA PRO A 210 8.92 10.17 -7.80
C PRO A 210 9.04 8.65 -8.05
N PRO A 211 7.96 7.86 -7.90
CA PRO A 211 7.97 6.44 -8.23
C PRO A 211 8.33 6.21 -9.70
N PRO A 212 8.96 5.08 -10.06
CA PRO A 212 8.99 4.63 -11.45
C PRO A 212 7.57 4.58 -12.02
N ARG A 213 7.37 4.91 -13.30
CA ARG A 213 6.03 4.96 -13.89
C ARG A 213 5.42 3.55 -13.93
N PRO A 214 4.24 3.30 -13.32
CA PRO A 214 3.59 2.01 -13.44
C PRO A 214 3.05 1.80 -14.86
N ALA A 215 2.96 0.54 -15.31
CA ALA A 215 2.33 0.18 -16.57
C ALA A 215 0.81 0.44 -16.55
N ALA A 216 0.18 0.29 -15.38
CA ALA A 216 -1.19 0.68 -15.10
C ALA A 216 -1.40 0.86 -13.59
N VAL A 217 -2.44 1.63 -13.24
CA VAL A 217 -2.89 1.82 -11.85
C VAL A 217 -4.29 1.21 -11.69
N LEU A 218 -4.45 0.34 -10.69
CA LEU A 218 -5.68 -0.40 -10.39
C LEU A 218 -6.27 0.12 -9.08
N GLY A 219 -7.41 0.80 -9.18
CA GLY A 219 -8.15 1.29 -8.03
C GLY A 219 -9.27 0.34 -7.63
N LEU A 220 -9.14 -0.30 -6.46
CA LEU A 220 -10.14 -1.24 -5.94
C LEU A 220 -11.00 -0.53 -4.88
N ASN A 221 -12.26 -0.25 -5.19
CA ASN A 221 -13.19 0.46 -4.28
C ASN A 221 -12.58 1.74 -3.66
N GLY A 222 -11.88 2.54 -4.47
CA GLY A 222 -11.04 3.63 -3.98
C GLY A 222 -11.77 4.92 -3.59
N LEU A 223 -11.05 5.73 -2.82
CA LEU A 223 -11.45 7.08 -2.39
C LEU A 223 -10.65 8.11 -3.21
N TYR A 224 -11.31 8.99 -3.96
CA TYR A 224 -10.64 9.84 -4.95
C TYR A 224 -10.96 11.33 -4.84
N ASP A 225 -12.13 11.69 -4.32
CA ASP A 225 -12.51 13.07 -4.02
C ASP A 225 -12.78 13.15 -2.51
N ILE A 226 -11.83 13.72 -1.77
CA ILE A 226 -11.84 13.69 -0.30
C ILE A 226 -13.01 14.54 0.25
N PRO A 227 -13.24 15.79 -0.20
CA PRO A 227 -14.42 16.56 0.24
C PRO A 227 -15.77 15.92 -0.11
N ASP A 228 -15.86 15.22 -1.25
CA ASP A 228 -17.11 14.61 -1.71
C ASP A 228 -17.59 13.47 -0.79
N LEU A 229 -16.66 12.81 -0.09
CA LEU A 229 -16.98 11.76 0.91
C LEU A 229 -17.75 12.29 2.14
N VAL A 230 -17.87 13.60 2.32
CA VAL A 230 -18.65 14.21 3.41
C VAL A 230 -19.79 15.05 2.84
N SER A 231 -19.52 15.81 1.78
CA SER A 231 -20.48 16.78 1.22
C SER A 231 -21.36 16.21 0.10
N GLY A 232 -20.98 15.10 -0.54
CA GLY A 232 -21.60 14.59 -1.78
C GLY A 232 -22.10 13.15 -1.74
N LEU A 233 -22.26 12.54 -0.56
CA LEU A 233 -22.67 11.13 -0.39
C LEU A 233 -24.05 10.78 -0.99
N GLY A 234 -24.90 11.77 -1.25
CA GLY A 234 -26.29 11.57 -1.67
C GLY A 234 -27.15 10.88 -0.59
N ASP A 235 -28.45 10.78 -0.82
CA ASP A 235 -29.42 10.33 0.21
C ASP A 235 -29.13 8.91 0.71
N SER A 236 -28.75 8.00 -0.19
CA SER A 236 -28.50 6.59 0.14
C SER A 236 -27.33 6.36 1.11
N HIS A 237 -26.36 7.27 1.16
CA HIS A 237 -25.16 7.15 1.99
C HIS A 237 -25.01 8.28 3.00
N GLN A 238 -26.01 9.17 3.15
CA GLN A 238 -25.98 10.30 4.07
C GLN A 238 -25.70 9.87 5.52
N HIS A 239 -26.20 8.69 5.92
CA HIS A 239 -25.96 8.09 7.24
C HIS A 239 -24.48 7.77 7.54
N LEU A 240 -23.61 7.75 6.53
CA LEU A 240 -22.17 7.53 6.68
C LEU A 240 -21.37 8.82 6.87
N ARG A 241 -22.01 10.00 6.75
CA ARG A 241 -21.33 11.30 6.77
C ARG A 241 -20.42 11.46 7.98
N ASP A 242 -20.93 11.24 9.18
CA ASP A 242 -20.16 11.44 10.42
C ASP A 242 -18.98 10.47 10.50
N VAL A 243 -19.16 9.23 10.00
CA VAL A 243 -18.08 8.23 9.94
C VAL A 243 -16.98 8.68 8.99
N TYR A 244 -17.34 9.22 7.81
CA TYR A 244 -16.39 9.77 6.86
C TYR A 244 -15.73 11.05 7.37
N GLU A 245 -16.45 11.93 8.04
CA GLU A 245 -15.87 13.15 8.60
C GLU A 245 -14.83 12.82 9.67
N ILE A 246 -15.13 11.88 10.59
CA ILE A 246 -14.17 11.44 11.62
C ILE A 246 -12.91 10.85 10.98
N LEU A 247 -13.04 9.95 9.99
CA LEU A 247 -11.87 9.33 9.37
C LEU A 247 -11.03 10.34 8.58
N LEU A 248 -11.66 11.32 7.93
CA LEU A 248 -10.94 12.35 7.19
C LEU A 248 -10.28 13.37 8.11
N VAL A 249 -10.92 13.78 9.20
CA VAL A 249 -10.30 14.67 10.20
C VAL A 249 -9.09 14.00 10.85
N GLN A 250 -9.16 12.71 11.14
CA GLN A 250 -8.01 11.94 11.65
C GLN A 250 -6.87 11.91 10.62
N ALA A 251 -7.18 11.61 9.36
CA ALA A 251 -6.16 11.42 8.33
C ALA A 251 -5.60 12.72 7.73
N PHE A 252 -6.43 13.73 7.47
CA PHE A 252 -6.08 14.94 6.72
C PHE A 252 -6.11 16.21 7.57
N GLY A 253 -6.59 16.14 8.81
CA GLY A 253 -6.71 17.30 9.70
C GLY A 253 -8.09 17.97 9.64
N GLU A 254 -8.31 18.88 10.59
CA GLU A 254 -9.59 19.57 10.78
C GLU A 254 -9.87 20.63 9.69
N ASP A 255 -8.82 21.17 9.06
CA ASP A 255 -8.96 22.14 7.98
C ASP A 255 -9.44 21.48 6.69
N GLN A 256 -10.77 21.48 6.49
CA GLN A 256 -11.39 20.92 5.29
C GLN A 256 -11.00 21.67 4.00
N ALA A 257 -10.53 22.92 4.09
CA ALA A 257 -10.07 23.66 2.92
C ALA A 257 -8.77 23.08 2.32
N ALA A 258 -8.00 22.33 3.11
CA ALA A 258 -6.80 21.63 2.65
C ALA A 258 -7.11 20.27 1.99
N TRP A 259 -8.27 19.67 2.26
CA TRP A 259 -8.64 18.34 1.75
C TRP A 259 -8.66 18.20 0.21
N PRO A 260 -9.07 19.22 -0.58
CA PRO A 260 -9.02 19.14 -2.04
C PRO A 260 -7.62 18.83 -2.59
N ALA A 261 -6.55 19.34 -1.97
CA ALA A 261 -5.17 19.13 -2.43
C ALA A 261 -4.73 17.66 -2.35
N ALA A 262 -5.39 16.87 -1.49
CA ALA A 262 -5.16 15.44 -1.35
C ALA A 262 -6.04 14.58 -2.27
N SER A 263 -6.90 15.15 -3.12
CA SER A 263 -7.88 14.39 -3.90
C SER A 263 -7.33 13.98 -5.28
N PRO A 264 -7.10 12.68 -5.56
CA PRO A 264 -6.74 12.21 -6.91
C PRO A 264 -7.65 12.73 -8.03
N ALA A 265 -8.96 12.77 -7.79
CA ALA A 265 -9.96 13.19 -8.78
C ALA A 265 -9.84 14.68 -9.16
N ARG A 266 -9.13 15.47 -8.36
CA ARG A 266 -8.93 16.91 -8.55
C ARG A 266 -7.53 17.24 -9.07
N SER A 267 -6.76 16.24 -9.49
CA SER A 267 -5.42 16.45 -10.05
C SER A 267 -5.50 17.12 -11.42
N ALA A 268 -4.81 18.25 -11.59
CA ALA A 268 -4.61 18.92 -12.89
C ALA A 268 -3.33 18.44 -13.62
N SER A 269 -2.70 17.35 -13.16
CA SER A 269 -1.36 16.94 -13.57
C SER A 269 -1.24 16.55 -15.06
N SER A 270 -0.16 16.97 -15.71
CA SER A 270 0.19 16.58 -17.08
C SER A 270 0.60 15.10 -17.23
N ARG A 271 1.01 14.43 -16.13
CA ARG A 271 1.18 12.97 -16.08
C ARG A 271 -0.13 12.21 -16.32
N SER A 272 -1.28 12.86 -16.10
CA SER A 272 -2.61 12.30 -16.33
C SER A 272 -2.80 11.80 -17.77
N LEU A 273 -2.24 12.50 -18.77
CA LEU A 273 -2.45 12.17 -20.19
C LEU A 273 -1.82 10.84 -20.65
N SER A 274 -0.78 10.33 -19.97
CA SER A 274 -0.20 9.01 -20.28
C SER A 274 -0.84 7.87 -19.48
N LEU A 275 -1.27 8.13 -18.24
CA LEU A 275 -1.96 7.18 -17.34
C LEU A 275 -3.43 6.93 -17.74
N LEU A 276 -4.08 7.90 -18.39
CA LEU A 276 -5.45 7.77 -18.90
C LEU A 276 -5.62 6.67 -19.97
N ARG A 277 -4.53 6.13 -20.55
CA ARG A 277 -4.62 5.03 -21.53
C ARG A 277 -5.03 3.69 -20.92
N THR A 278 -4.88 3.48 -19.61
CA THR A 278 -5.22 2.18 -18.97
C THR A 278 -5.61 2.33 -17.49
N THR A 279 -6.62 3.13 -17.18
CA THR A 279 -7.22 3.15 -15.83
C THR A 279 -8.42 2.19 -15.79
N VAL A 280 -8.37 1.17 -14.93
CA VAL A 280 -9.50 0.25 -14.70
C VAL A 280 -10.06 0.51 -13.31
N HIS A 281 -11.29 1.01 -13.24
CA HIS A 281 -12.04 1.13 -11.99
C HIS A 281 -12.90 -0.12 -11.80
N LEU A 282 -12.57 -0.93 -10.81
CA LEU A 282 -13.41 -2.04 -10.36
C LEU A 282 -14.22 -1.55 -9.17
N ARG A 283 -15.45 -1.08 -9.42
CA ARG A 283 -16.46 -0.88 -8.36
C ARG A 283 -17.24 -2.18 -8.22
N ARG A 284 -17.15 -2.84 -7.07
CA ARG A 284 -18.16 -3.82 -6.67
C ARG A 284 -19.12 -3.10 -5.71
N ALA A 285 -20.39 -3.01 -6.07
CA ALA A 285 -21.43 -2.53 -5.17
C ALA A 285 -21.40 -3.40 -3.91
N LEU A 286 -21.05 -2.80 -2.77
CA LEU A 286 -21.20 -3.42 -1.46
C LEU A 286 -22.70 -3.48 -1.15
N ASN A 287 -23.36 -4.58 -1.54
CA ASN A 287 -24.58 -4.99 -0.86
C ASN A 287 -24.16 -5.53 0.50
N MET A 288 -24.14 -4.67 1.52
CA MET A 288 -24.21 -5.15 2.90
C MET A 288 -25.66 -5.52 3.18
N SER A 289 -25.97 -6.81 3.12
CA SER A 289 -27.19 -7.34 3.72
C SER A 289 -26.99 -7.48 5.22
N ASN A 290 -27.94 -6.90 5.98
CA ASN A 290 -28.24 -7.01 7.41
C ASN A 290 -27.44 -7.99 8.26
#